data_AF-A0A9P5K1N4-F1
#
_entry.id   AF-A0A9P5K1N4-F1
#
_cell.length_a   1.000
_cell.length_b   1.000
_cell.length_c   1.000
_cell.angle_alpha   90.00
_cell.angle_beta   90.00
_cell.angle_gamma   90.00
#
_symmetry.space_group_name_H-M   'P 1'
#
loop_
_entity.id
_entity.type
_entity.pdbx_description
1 polymer ?
#
loop_
_entity_poly.entity_id
_entity_poly.type
_entity_poly.pdbx_seq_one_letter_code
_entity_poly.pdbx_strand_id
1 'polypeptide(L)'
;MTTARALLFGLLAAAASAVPLQRRASAPSFSSIVVFGDSFSDNGNGAARVSNGTWPSDKYYKGRFSNGIVWAEYVAGNLSIPLYDYAIGGATTSNSLIQGYTGPKSSIAVPSVVDQIVTFLGQKTPQGDSFSASDSTAVTTPLFVLFAGANDILFNANISASQSYQVLAQAEAELRDAHPTAEVLTITPPDLARLPYGFFIDNIAKQQLQTYTDLLGDLLDGSKTGAVNVDLRPLFDDFEYYATPEAYGFADLGKYGSCLVGAYGETPNVTICGDAEKQVYWDEYQ
;
A
#
# COMPACT_ATOMS: atom_id res chain seq x y z
N MET A 1 66.07 14.41 -53.18
CA MET A 1 64.83 13.73 -52.79
C MET A 1 64.68 13.82 -51.28
N THR A 2 63.77 14.71 -50.86
CA THR A 2 62.98 14.73 -49.61
C THR A 2 63.51 14.00 -48.36
N THR A 3 63.90 14.77 -47.35
CA THR A 3 63.79 14.36 -45.94
C THR A 3 63.13 15.49 -45.14
N ALA A 4 61.94 15.19 -44.64
CA ALA A 4 61.04 16.11 -43.95
C ALA A 4 61.50 16.36 -42.51
N ARG A 5 61.46 17.62 -42.07
CA ARG A 5 61.57 18.02 -40.66
C ARG A 5 60.21 17.86 -40.00
N ALA A 6 60.08 16.95 -39.05
CA ALA A 6 58.91 16.84 -38.18
C ALA A 6 59.03 17.85 -37.03
N LEU A 7 58.07 18.77 -36.93
CA LEU A 7 57.87 19.65 -35.78
C LEU A 7 56.91 18.93 -34.81
N LEU A 8 57.39 18.55 -33.63
CA LEU A 8 56.52 18.12 -32.53
C LEU A 8 55.90 19.35 -31.87
N PHE A 9 54.58 19.50 -31.99
CA PHE A 9 53.80 20.37 -31.11
C PHE A 9 53.37 19.57 -29.87
N GLY A 10 53.87 19.96 -28.70
CA GLY A 10 53.42 19.44 -27.42
C GLY A 10 52.05 19.99 -27.07
N LEU A 11 51.04 19.12 -26.97
CA LEU A 11 49.75 19.46 -26.36
C LEU A 11 49.89 19.42 -24.83
N LEU A 12 49.72 20.58 -24.17
CA LEU A 12 49.41 20.63 -22.75
C LEU A 12 47.95 20.18 -22.56
N ALA A 13 47.76 19.00 -21.96
CA ALA A 13 46.46 18.57 -21.47
C ALA A 13 46.16 19.30 -20.15
N ALA A 14 45.27 20.29 -20.18
CA ALA A 14 44.70 20.87 -18.98
C ALA A 14 43.66 19.88 -18.41
N ALA A 15 44.02 19.19 -17.33
CA ALA A 15 43.07 18.37 -16.57
C ALA A 15 42.12 19.32 -15.81
N ALA A 16 40.91 19.50 -16.34
CA ALA A 16 39.83 20.16 -15.62
C ALA A 16 39.30 19.20 -14.55
N SER A 17 39.59 19.51 -13.28
CA SER A 17 39.01 18.81 -12.13
C SER A 17 37.49 19.00 -12.14
N ALA A 18 36.75 17.98 -12.56
CA ALA A 18 35.30 17.95 -12.42
C ALA A 18 34.97 17.83 -10.92
N VAL A 19 34.59 18.94 -10.28
CA VAL A 19 33.95 18.92 -8.98
C VAL A 19 32.59 18.24 -9.16
N PRO A 20 32.30 17.11 -8.49
CA PRO A 20 30.99 16.50 -8.61
C PRO A 20 29.95 17.48 -8.07
N LEU A 21 28.94 17.81 -8.89
CA LEU A 21 27.74 18.48 -8.40
C LEU A 21 27.11 17.56 -7.34
N GLN A 22 27.29 17.89 -6.07
CA GLN A 22 26.39 17.41 -5.02
C GLN A 22 25.00 17.94 -5.37
N ARG A 23 24.15 17.10 -5.98
CA ARG A 23 22.71 17.32 -5.98
C ARG A 23 22.31 17.45 -4.51
N ARG A 24 21.99 18.67 -4.07
CA ARG A 24 21.24 18.85 -2.83
C ARG A 24 19.96 18.04 -3.03
N ALA A 25 19.76 16.99 -2.24
CA ALA A 25 18.45 16.40 -2.10
C ALA A 25 17.51 17.56 -1.72
N SER A 26 16.51 17.83 -2.57
CA SER A 26 15.44 18.74 -2.17
C SER A 26 14.89 18.20 -0.85
N ALA A 27 14.61 19.08 0.12
CA ALA A 27 13.82 18.67 1.27
C ALA A 27 12.56 17.96 0.74
N PRO A 28 12.12 16.84 1.38
CA PRO A 28 10.91 16.16 0.96
C PRO A 28 9.76 17.18 0.90
N SER A 29 8.96 17.13 -0.16
CA SER A 29 7.85 18.08 -0.37
C SER A 29 6.79 18.00 0.74
N PHE A 30 6.81 16.93 1.54
CA PHE A 30 5.84 16.61 2.57
C PHE A 30 6.50 16.56 3.95
N SER A 31 5.80 17.02 4.98
CA SER A 31 6.28 16.98 6.37
C SER A 31 6.06 15.63 7.04
N SER A 32 5.13 14.81 6.53
CA SER A 32 4.84 13.45 6.96
C SER A 32 4.06 12.70 5.90
N ILE A 33 3.92 11.38 6.08
CA ILE A 33 2.93 10.56 5.38
C ILE A 33 1.86 10.17 6.40
N VAL A 34 0.59 10.36 6.03
CA VAL A 34 -0.56 9.94 6.83
C VAL A 34 -1.37 8.95 6.02
N VAL A 35 -1.42 7.70 6.46
CA VAL A 35 -2.05 6.59 5.72
C VAL A 35 -3.37 6.20 6.39
N PHE A 36 -4.42 6.12 5.58
CA PHE A 36 -5.70 5.53 5.94
C PHE A 36 -5.98 4.33 5.03
N GLY A 37 -6.37 3.21 5.61
CA GLY A 37 -6.50 2.00 4.83
C GLY A 37 -6.75 0.74 5.66
N ASP A 38 -6.32 -0.38 5.08
CA ASP A 38 -6.58 -1.72 5.60
C ASP A 38 -5.29 -2.54 5.78
N SER A 39 -5.37 -3.87 5.61
CA SER A 39 -4.26 -4.81 5.80
C SER A 39 -3.09 -4.56 4.86
N PHE A 40 -3.30 -3.94 3.70
CA PHE A 40 -2.19 -3.58 2.80
C PHE A 40 -1.26 -2.53 3.39
N SER A 41 -1.73 -1.76 4.37
CA SER A 41 -0.97 -0.66 4.96
C SER A 41 -0.73 -0.80 6.46
N ASP A 42 -1.51 -1.60 7.20
CA ASP A 42 -1.41 -1.71 8.66
C ASP A 42 -0.02 -2.16 9.13
N ASN A 43 0.72 -1.24 9.76
CA ASN A 43 2.04 -1.45 10.34
C ASN A 43 2.02 -2.14 11.71
N GLY A 44 0.96 -2.88 12.05
CA GLY A 44 0.81 -3.58 13.32
C GLY A 44 0.34 -2.70 14.48
N ASN A 45 -0.08 -1.47 14.22
CA ASN A 45 -0.77 -0.64 15.20
C ASN A 45 -2.30 -0.67 15.08
N GLY A 46 -2.84 -1.29 14.02
CA GLY A 46 -4.28 -1.44 13.80
C GLY A 46 -4.84 -2.75 14.34
N ALA A 47 -4.91 -3.77 13.48
CA ALA A 47 -5.54 -5.07 13.75
C ALA A 47 -4.95 -5.76 14.99
N ALA A 48 -3.62 -5.71 15.14
CA ALA A 48 -2.93 -6.25 16.31
C ALA A 48 -3.36 -5.57 17.61
N ARG A 49 -3.70 -4.28 17.57
CA ARG A 49 -4.16 -3.58 18.77
C ARG A 49 -5.62 -3.91 19.09
N VAL A 50 -6.52 -3.86 18.11
CA VAL A 50 -7.95 -4.14 18.31
C VAL A 50 -8.20 -5.62 18.67
N SER A 51 -7.30 -6.52 18.27
CA SER A 51 -7.33 -7.93 18.64
C SER A 51 -6.60 -8.27 19.95
N ASN A 52 -6.10 -7.29 20.69
CA ASN A 52 -5.25 -7.50 21.87
C ASN A 52 -4.02 -8.39 21.61
N GLY A 53 -3.40 -8.22 20.45
CA GLY A 53 -2.19 -8.93 20.02
C GLY A 53 -2.43 -10.36 19.54
N THR A 54 -3.68 -10.76 19.34
CA THR A 54 -4.03 -12.14 18.91
C THR A 54 -4.10 -12.31 17.40
N TRP A 55 -4.20 -11.21 16.65
CA TRP A 55 -4.30 -11.22 15.20
C TRP A 55 -3.66 -9.97 14.56
N PRO A 56 -2.87 -10.07 13.47
CA PRO A 56 -2.42 -11.30 12.80
C PRO A 56 -1.66 -12.26 13.72
N SER A 57 -1.66 -13.55 13.36
CA SER A 57 -0.99 -14.59 14.18
C SER A 57 0.54 -14.42 14.25
N ASP A 58 1.21 -15.26 15.01
CA ASP A 58 2.68 -15.29 15.16
C ASP A 58 3.46 -15.58 13.87
N LYS A 59 2.76 -15.95 12.79
CA LYS A 59 3.33 -16.21 11.46
C LYS A 59 3.58 -14.91 10.72
N TYR A 60 2.93 -13.84 11.14
CA TYR A 60 3.05 -12.53 10.54
C TYR A 60 4.07 -11.68 11.28
N TYR A 61 4.66 -10.73 10.57
CA TYR A 61 5.70 -9.88 11.14
C TYR A 61 5.10 -8.82 12.06
N LYS A 62 5.26 -8.98 13.39
CA LYS A 62 4.97 -7.94 14.39
C LYS A 62 3.63 -7.20 14.16
N GLY A 63 2.57 -7.95 13.85
CA GLY A 63 1.23 -7.42 13.64
C GLY A 63 0.92 -6.87 12.23
N ARG A 64 1.89 -6.84 11.31
CA ARG A 64 1.66 -6.50 9.89
C ARG A 64 1.02 -7.69 9.17
N PHE A 65 0.23 -7.47 8.13
CA PHE A 65 -0.25 -8.56 7.26
C PHE A 65 0.78 -8.90 6.18
N SER A 66 2.01 -9.22 6.60
CA SER A 66 3.15 -9.58 5.75
C SER A 66 4.20 -10.32 6.59
N ASN A 67 5.24 -10.85 5.95
CA ASN A 67 6.46 -11.36 6.61
C ASN A 67 7.50 -10.26 6.92
N GLY A 68 7.22 -9.00 6.56
CA GLY A 68 8.11 -7.88 6.81
C GLY A 68 7.37 -6.58 7.14
N ILE A 69 8.11 -5.47 7.08
CA ILE A 69 7.51 -4.14 7.15
C ILE A 69 6.70 -3.86 5.87
N VAL A 70 5.66 -3.04 5.99
CA VAL A 70 4.77 -2.72 4.88
C VAL A 70 5.32 -1.60 4.00
N TRP A 71 4.75 -1.43 2.81
CA TRP A 71 5.20 -0.45 1.80
C TRP A 71 5.33 0.98 2.38
N ALA A 72 4.38 1.39 3.22
CA ALA A 72 4.35 2.73 3.81
C ALA A 72 5.56 2.98 4.73
N GLU A 73 6.03 1.96 5.45
CA GLU A 73 7.24 2.03 6.28
C GLU A 73 8.50 2.24 5.41
N TYR A 74 8.59 1.57 4.25
CA TYR A 74 9.68 1.78 3.30
C TYR A 74 9.66 3.20 2.71
N VAL A 75 8.49 3.69 2.27
CA VAL A 75 8.38 5.01 1.65
C VAL A 75 8.73 6.12 2.64
N ALA A 76 8.18 6.07 3.86
CA ALA A 76 8.49 7.03 4.91
C ALA A 76 9.98 7.00 5.29
N GLY A 77 10.56 5.80 5.43
CA GLY A 77 11.98 5.61 5.71
C GLY A 77 12.89 6.20 4.62
N ASN A 78 12.57 5.93 3.35
CA ASN A 78 13.33 6.45 2.21
C ASN A 78 13.25 7.97 2.08
N LEU A 79 12.11 8.57 2.42
CA LEU A 79 11.93 10.02 2.46
C LEU A 79 12.47 10.65 3.76
N SER A 80 12.80 9.84 4.76
CA SER A 80 13.22 10.28 6.10
C SER A 80 12.21 11.24 6.75
N ILE A 81 10.93 10.93 6.62
CA ILE A 81 9.81 11.69 7.22
C ILE A 81 8.97 10.79 8.14
N PRO A 82 8.25 11.36 9.12
CA PRO A 82 7.35 10.60 9.98
C PRO A 82 6.23 9.90 9.21
N LEU A 83 5.85 8.72 9.69
CA LEU A 83 4.69 7.95 9.25
C LEU A 83 3.62 7.95 10.35
N TYR A 84 2.42 8.40 10.00
CA TYR A 84 1.21 8.26 10.80
C TYR A 84 0.29 7.28 10.09
N ASP A 85 0.37 6.02 10.48
CA ASP A 85 -0.40 4.94 9.87
C ASP A 85 -1.63 4.61 10.70
N TYR A 86 -2.79 5.01 10.20
CA TYR A 86 -4.10 4.74 10.79
C TYR A 86 -4.75 3.48 10.24
N ALA A 87 -4.11 2.78 9.30
CA ALA A 87 -4.70 1.62 8.66
C ALA A 87 -4.95 0.50 9.67
N ILE A 88 -6.07 -0.21 9.47
CA ILE A 88 -6.48 -1.33 10.33
C ILE A 88 -6.83 -2.50 9.44
N GLY A 89 -6.13 -3.62 9.58
CA GLY A 89 -6.43 -4.82 8.81
C GLY A 89 -7.90 -5.25 8.90
N GLY A 90 -8.54 -5.40 7.74
CA GLY A 90 -9.97 -5.70 7.63
C GLY A 90 -10.88 -4.46 7.56
N ALA A 91 -10.33 -3.25 7.57
CA ALA A 91 -11.11 -2.03 7.40
C ALA A 91 -11.74 -1.95 6.00
N THR A 92 -13.01 -1.56 5.97
CA THR A 92 -13.75 -1.18 4.76
C THR A 92 -13.66 0.33 4.56
N THR A 93 -14.12 0.83 3.42
CA THR A 93 -14.19 2.29 3.18
C THR A 93 -15.12 2.97 4.19
N SER A 94 -16.27 2.37 4.49
CA SER A 94 -17.23 2.84 5.48
C SER A 94 -17.99 1.70 6.14
N ASN A 95 -18.05 1.70 7.47
CA ASN A 95 -18.86 0.73 8.23
C ASN A 95 -20.38 0.91 8.02
N SER A 96 -20.82 2.07 7.54
CA SER A 96 -22.21 2.31 7.13
C SER A 96 -22.55 1.66 5.78
N LEU A 97 -21.56 1.46 4.93
CA LEU A 97 -21.71 0.73 3.67
C LEU A 97 -21.63 -0.78 3.93
N ILE A 98 -20.58 -1.22 4.61
CA ILE A 98 -20.39 -2.59 5.07
C ILE A 98 -19.39 -2.60 6.24
N GLN A 99 -19.74 -3.28 7.34
CA GLN A 99 -18.89 -3.41 8.51
C GLN A 99 -17.62 -4.22 8.18
N GLY A 100 -16.44 -3.64 8.44
CA GLY A 100 -15.16 -4.33 8.34
C GLY A 100 -14.89 -5.24 9.54
N TYR A 101 -14.18 -6.35 9.32
CA TYR A 101 -13.81 -7.29 10.37
C TYR A 101 -12.37 -7.78 10.25
N THR A 102 -11.77 -8.12 11.37
CA THR A 102 -10.45 -8.76 11.46
C THR A 102 -10.51 -10.02 12.33
N GLY A 103 -9.37 -10.67 12.53
CA GLY A 103 -9.24 -11.90 13.29
C GLY A 103 -9.23 -13.16 12.42
N PRO A 104 -8.85 -14.32 12.99
CA PRO A 104 -8.72 -15.57 12.25
C PRO A 104 -10.04 -16.11 11.69
N LYS A 105 -11.18 -15.54 12.11
CA LYS A 105 -12.53 -15.89 11.63
C LYS A 105 -13.31 -14.65 11.14
N SER A 106 -12.61 -13.54 10.91
CA SER A 106 -13.21 -12.26 10.51
C SER A 106 -14.41 -11.87 11.39
N SER A 107 -14.22 -11.90 12.71
CA SER A 107 -15.30 -11.70 13.69
C SER A 107 -15.06 -10.54 14.66
N ILE A 108 -13.90 -9.87 14.59
CA ILE A 108 -13.57 -8.71 15.41
C ILE A 108 -13.88 -7.48 14.57
N ALA A 109 -14.94 -6.73 14.91
CA ALA A 109 -15.31 -5.52 14.17
C ALA A 109 -14.19 -4.47 14.26
N VAL A 110 -13.91 -3.78 13.15
CA VAL A 110 -12.87 -2.75 13.09
C VAL A 110 -13.42 -1.40 12.59
N PRO A 111 -12.80 -0.27 12.99
CA PRO A 111 -13.07 1.03 12.38
C PRO A 111 -12.80 1.02 10.87
N SER A 112 -13.65 1.72 10.12
CA SER A 112 -13.51 1.93 8.68
C SER A 112 -12.56 3.09 8.36
N VAL A 113 -12.22 3.29 7.08
CA VAL A 113 -11.41 4.45 6.64
C VAL A 113 -12.02 5.78 7.07
N VAL A 114 -13.35 5.93 6.99
CA VAL A 114 -14.05 7.12 7.49
C VAL A 114 -13.80 7.33 8.99
N ASP A 115 -13.83 6.27 9.80
CA ASP A 115 -13.58 6.36 11.24
C ASP A 115 -12.11 6.71 11.55
N GLN A 116 -11.18 6.21 10.73
CA GLN A 116 -9.75 6.53 10.83
C GLN A 116 -9.49 8.03 10.54
N ILE A 117 -10.13 8.58 9.51
CA ILE A 117 -10.07 10.02 9.18
C ILE A 117 -10.67 10.86 10.30
N VAL A 118 -11.83 10.47 10.85
CA VAL A 118 -12.43 11.13 12.01
C VAL A 118 -11.46 11.16 13.20
N THR A 119 -10.73 10.06 13.42
CA THR A 119 -9.71 9.97 14.48
C THR A 119 -8.58 10.98 14.24
N PHE A 120 -8.04 11.02 13.02
CA PHE A 120 -7.00 11.99 12.64
C PHE A 120 -7.46 13.44 12.76
N LEU A 121 -8.62 13.79 12.19
CA LEU A 121 -9.18 15.16 12.26
C LEU A 121 -9.57 15.56 13.69
N GLY A 122 -9.87 14.58 14.55
CA GLY A 122 -10.00 14.73 16.00
C GLY A 122 -8.67 14.95 16.75
N GLN A 123 -7.56 15.12 16.02
CA GLN A 123 -6.19 15.32 16.53
C GLN A 123 -5.74 14.20 17.47
N LYS A 124 -6.01 12.95 17.06
CA LYS A 124 -5.57 11.75 17.75
C LYS A 124 -4.55 10.98 16.92
N THR A 125 -3.48 10.50 17.54
CA THR A 125 -2.49 9.61 16.91
C THR A 125 -3.15 8.29 16.50
N PRO A 126 -2.50 7.45 15.68
CA PRO A 126 -3.00 6.10 15.41
C PRO A 126 -3.23 5.26 16.67
N GLN A 127 -2.46 5.53 17.73
CA GLN A 127 -2.62 4.90 19.05
C GLN A 127 -3.77 5.52 19.86
N GLY A 128 -4.47 6.53 19.34
CA GLY A 128 -5.60 7.19 20.02
C GLY A 128 -5.19 8.22 21.08
N ASP A 129 -3.89 8.52 21.19
CA ASP A 129 -3.39 9.56 22.08
C ASP A 129 -3.67 10.94 21.48
N SER A 130 -3.84 11.97 22.32
CA SER A 130 -3.94 13.34 21.79
C SER A 130 -2.63 13.75 21.13
N PHE A 131 -2.71 14.48 20.01
CA PHE A 131 -1.55 15.05 19.35
C PHE A 131 -0.72 15.90 20.31
N SER A 132 0.59 15.65 20.31
CA SER A 132 1.59 16.53 20.88
C SER A 132 1.87 17.71 19.96
N ALA A 133 2.63 18.70 20.43
CA ALA A 133 3.07 19.82 19.60
C ALA A 133 3.94 19.37 18.40
N SER A 134 4.72 18.30 18.57
CA SER A 134 5.48 17.69 17.47
C SER A 134 4.55 17.04 16.43
N ASP A 135 3.47 16.38 16.86
CA ASP A 135 2.51 15.79 15.94
C ASP A 135 1.80 16.88 15.13
N SER A 136 1.30 17.91 15.81
CA SER A 136 0.67 19.05 15.12
C SER A 136 1.59 19.73 14.12
N THR A 137 2.90 19.74 14.38
CA THR A 137 3.90 20.29 13.45
C THR A 137 4.15 19.35 12.27
N ALA A 138 4.26 18.03 12.52
CA ALA A 138 4.54 17.02 11.51
C ALA A 138 3.40 16.88 10.48
N VAL A 139 2.15 17.20 10.85
CA VAL A 139 0.96 17.07 9.99
C VAL A 139 0.50 18.42 9.42
N THR A 140 1.40 19.40 9.33
CA THR A 140 1.11 20.72 8.72
C THR A 140 0.98 20.65 7.20
N THR A 141 1.81 19.83 6.54
CA THR A 141 1.80 19.59 5.08
C THR A 141 1.97 18.09 4.78
N PRO A 142 1.05 17.24 5.26
CA PRO A 142 1.17 15.79 5.06
C PRO A 142 0.90 15.43 3.60
N LEU A 143 1.45 14.30 3.18
CA LEU A 143 0.87 13.51 2.10
C LEU A 143 -0.16 12.58 2.71
N PHE A 144 -1.44 12.78 2.39
CA PHE A 144 -2.49 11.83 2.74
C PHE A 144 -2.50 10.67 1.74
N VAL A 145 -2.68 9.45 2.26
CA VAL A 145 -2.83 8.25 1.42
C VAL A 145 -4.13 7.55 1.78
N LEU A 146 -4.95 7.29 0.76
CA LEU A 146 -6.13 6.44 0.86
C LEU A 146 -5.87 5.13 0.09
N PHE A 147 -5.74 4.02 0.83
CA PHE A 147 -5.59 2.70 0.24
C PHE A 147 -6.57 1.72 0.87
N ALA A 148 -7.75 1.60 0.26
CA ALA A 148 -8.85 0.76 0.72
C ALA A 148 -9.84 0.45 -0.42
N GLY A 149 -10.82 -0.40 -0.13
CA GLY A 149 -11.91 -0.79 -1.05
C GLY A 149 -11.97 -2.30 -1.25
N ALA A 150 -10.83 -3.00 -1.17
CA ALA A 150 -10.78 -4.45 -1.33
C ALA A 150 -11.74 -5.18 -0.38
N ASN A 151 -11.71 -4.79 0.90
CA ASN A 151 -12.59 -5.38 1.92
C ASN A 151 -14.08 -5.15 1.66
N ASP A 152 -14.48 -4.07 0.96
CA ASP A 152 -15.90 -3.77 0.73
C ASP A 152 -16.58 -4.89 -0.05
N ILE A 153 -15.97 -5.30 -1.17
CA ILE A 153 -16.49 -6.39 -2.00
C ILE A 153 -16.21 -7.77 -1.39
N LEU A 154 -15.07 -7.94 -0.71
CA LEU A 154 -14.73 -9.22 -0.05
C LEU A 154 -15.71 -9.56 1.08
N PHE A 155 -16.21 -8.57 1.82
CA PHE A 155 -17.24 -8.77 2.84
C PHE A 155 -18.66 -8.82 2.26
N ASN A 156 -18.92 -8.18 1.11
CA ASN A 156 -20.22 -8.22 0.47
C ASN A 156 -20.10 -8.03 -1.05
N ALA A 157 -20.27 -9.13 -1.79
CA ALA A 157 -20.19 -9.17 -3.25
C ALA A 157 -21.23 -8.28 -3.99
N ASN A 158 -22.21 -7.72 -3.30
CA ASN A 158 -23.18 -6.78 -3.87
C ASN A 158 -22.73 -5.31 -3.82
N ILE A 159 -21.61 -5.00 -3.14
CA ILE A 159 -21.07 -3.64 -3.10
C ILE A 159 -20.38 -3.34 -4.42
N SER A 160 -20.78 -2.24 -5.05
CA SER A 160 -20.22 -1.77 -6.31
C SER A 160 -18.99 -0.89 -6.06
N ALA A 161 -18.05 -0.91 -7.00
CA ALA A 161 -16.88 -0.03 -6.98
C ALA A 161 -17.25 1.45 -6.90
N SER A 162 -18.37 1.85 -7.53
CA SER A 162 -18.86 3.23 -7.45
C SER A 162 -19.28 3.64 -6.04
N GLN A 163 -19.82 2.74 -5.22
CA GLN A 163 -20.15 3.05 -3.83
C GLN A 163 -18.89 3.26 -3.00
N SER A 164 -17.90 2.36 -3.12
CA SER A 164 -16.61 2.50 -2.45
C SER A 164 -15.87 3.78 -2.89
N TYR A 165 -15.85 4.07 -4.20
CA TYR A 165 -15.29 5.29 -4.75
C TYR A 165 -15.96 6.55 -4.19
N GLN A 166 -17.30 6.59 -4.10
CA GLN A 166 -18.01 7.74 -3.54
C GLN A 166 -17.62 8.02 -2.09
N VAL A 167 -17.41 6.96 -1.29
CA VAL A 167 -16.91 7.10 0.08
C VAL A 167 -15.49 7.68 0.07
N LEU A 168 -14.59 7.14 -0.74
CA LEU A 168 -13.20 7.61 -0.82
C LEU A 168 -13.09 9.06 -1.34
N ALA A 169 -13.91 9.44 -2.32
CA ALA A 169 -13.96 10.80 -2.84
C ALA A 169 -14.49 11.80 -1.80
N GLN A 170 -15.46 11.41 -0.98
CA GLN A 170 -15.95 12.22 0.13
C GLN A 170 -14.88 12.36 1.24
N ALA A 171 -14.21 11.26 1.57
CA ALA A 171 -13.09 11.24 2.50
C ALA A 171 -11.93 12.16 2.04
N GLU A 172 -11.58 12.12 0.76
CA GLU A 172 -10.61 13.04 0.16
C GLU A 172 -11.04 14.50 0.35
N ALA A 173 -12.31 14.82 0.04
CA ALA A 173 -12.84 16.17 0.17
C ALA A 173 -12.74 16.68 1.62
N GLU A 174 -13.09 15.86 2.61
CA GLU A 174 -12.99 16.20 4.04
C GLU A 174 -11.54 16.48 4.46
N LEU A 175 -10.60 15.66 4.01
CA LEU A 175 -9.17 15.88 4.28
C LEU A 175 -8.68 17.18 3.68
N ARG A 176 -9.08 17.51 2.43
CA ARG A 176 -8.69 18.76 1.76
C ARG A 176 -9.35 19.99 2.38
N ASP A 177 -10.60 19.88 2.83
CA ASP A 177 -11.29 20.97 3.53
C ASP A 177 -10.58 21.32 4.85
N ALA A 178 -10.10 20.31 5.58
CA ALA A 178 -9.35 20.49 6.82
C ALA A 178 -7.88 20.88 6.57
N HIS A 179 -7.28 20.43 5.47
CA HIS A 179 -5.87 20.66 5.12
C HIS A 179 -5.73 21.08 3.64
N PRO A 180 -6.05 22.35 3.29
CA PRO A 180 -6.13 22.80 1.89
C PRO A 180 -4.82 22.75 1.09
N THR A 181 -3.69 22.67 1.78
CA THR A 181 -2.34 22.61 1.17
C THR A 181 -1.75 21.21 1.17
N ALA A 182 -2.45 20.21 1.70
CA ALA A 182 -2.01 18.83 1.69
C ALA A 182 -2.28 18.20 0.32
N GLU A 183 -1.38 17.32 -0.09
CA GLU A 183 -1.61 16.46 -1.25
C GLU A 183 -2.30 15.18 -0.80
N VAL A 184 -3.11 14.62 -1.69
CA VAL A 184 -3.79 13.34 -1.47
C VAL A 184 -3.36 12.37 -2.57
N LEU A 185 -3.02 11.16 -2.16
CA LEU A 185 -2.69 10.05 -3.03
C LEU A 185 -3.70 8.92 -2.77
N THR A 186 -4.23 8.35 -3.84
CA THR A 186 -5.04 7.13 -3.79
C THR A 186 -4.24 5.96 -4.34
N ILE A 187 -4.54 4.75 -3.88
CA ILE A 187 -3.91 3.53 -4.40
C ILE A 187 -5.00 2.57 -4.84
N THR A 188 -4.99 2.20 -6.12
CA THR A 188 -5.80 1.09 -6.62
C THR A 188 -5.16 -0.23 -6.16
N PRO A 189 -5.92 -1.16 -5.53
CA PRO A 189 -5.38 -2.47 -5.19
C PRO A 189 -5.01 -3.27 -6.45
N PRO A 190 -4.16 -4.32 -6.32
CA PRO A 190 -3.99 -5.29 -7.40
C PRO A 190 -5.32 -5.95 -7.77
N ASP A 191 -5.41 -6.57 -8.95
CA ASP A 191 -6.60 -7.32 -9.37
C ASP A 191 -6.96 -8.35 -8.29
N LEU A 192 -8.07 -8.10 -7.58
CA LEU A 192 -8.48 -8.94 -6.45
C LEU A 192 -8.82 -10.37 -6.89
N ALA A 193 -9.14 -10.59 -8.17
CA ALA A 193 -9.36 -11.92 -8.72
C ALA A 193 -8.06 -12.73 -8.90
N ARG A 194 -6.90 -12.05 -8.90
CA ARG A 194 -5.56 -12.63 -9.05
C ARG A 194 -4.84 -12.88 -7.74
N LEU A 195 -5.37 -12.38 -6.62
CA LEU A 195 -4.88 -12.80 -5.31
C LEU A 195 -4.92 -14.34 -5.20
N PRO A 196 -4.00 -14.96 -4.44
CA PRO A 196 -4.04 -16.39 -4.12
C PRO A 196 -5.42 -16.90 -3.64
N TYR A 197 -6.18 -16.05 -2.93
CA TYR A 197 -7.57 -16.30 -2.53
C TYR A 197 -8.48 -16.70 -3.71
N GLY A 198 -8.18 -16.20 -4.91
CA GLY A 198 -8.81 -16.58 -6.17
C GLY A 198 -8.84 -18.10 -6.39
N PHE A 199 -7.87 -18.86 -5.87
CA PHE A 199 -7.89 -20.32 -5.96
C PHE A 199 -9.12 -20.97 -5.30
N PHE A 200 -9.68 -20.32 -4.26
CA PHE A 200 -10.74 -20.88 -3.42
C PHE A 200 -12.16 -20.47 -3.81
N ILE A 201 -12.31 -19.64 -4.84
CA ILE A 201 -13.59 -19.10 -5.28
C ILE A 201 -13.93 -19.51 -6.72
N ASP A 202 -15.21 -19.49 -7.06
CA ASP A 202 -15.67 -19.82 -8.40
C ASP A 202 -15.40 -18.70 -9.42
N ASN A 203 -15.58 -19.01 -10.71
CA ASN A 203 -15.31 -18.06 -11.80
C ASN A 203 -16.24 -16.84 -11.78
N ILE A 204 -17.45 -16.96 -11.20
CA ILE A 204 -18.39 -15.84 -11.10
C ILE A 204 -17.85 -14.84 -10.08
N ALA A 205 -17.44 -15.31 -8.91
CA ALA A 205 -16.82 -14.49 -7.88
C ALA A 205 -15.52 -13.83 -8.38
N LYS A 206 -14.67 -14.56 -9.12
CA LYS A 206 -13.49 -13.97 -9.78
C LYS A 206 -13.85 -12.83 -10.72
N GLN A 207 -14.82 -13.05 -11.60
CA GLN A 207 -15.26 -12.01 -12.53
C GLN A 207 -15.82 -10.79 -11.80
N GLN A 208 -16.53 -10.99 -10.69
CA GLN A 208 -17.03 -9.90 -9.86
C GLN A 208 -15.87 -9.10 -9.23
N LEU A 209 -14.88 -9.78 -8.65
CA LEU A 209 -13.70 -9.14 -8.05
C LEU A 209 -12.88 -8.35 -9.08
N GLN A 210 -12.64 -8.93 -10.26
CA GLN A 210 -11.95 -8.25 -11.34
C GLN A 210 -12.74 -7.02 -11.82
N THR A 211 -14.04 -7.18 -12.09
CA THR A 211 -14.90 -6.07 -12.56
C THR A 211 -14.94 -4.94 -11.54
N TYR A 212 -15.01 -5.27 -10.25
CA TYR A 212 -14.97 -4.29 -9.17
C TYR A 212 -13.63 -3.56 -9.14
N THR A 213 -12.52 -4.31 -9.17
CA THR A 213 -11.18 -3.73 -9.08
C THR A 213 -10.89 -2.82 -10.27
N ASP A 214 -11.30 -3.26 -11.46
CA ASP A 214 -11.13 -2.48 -12.68
C ASP A 214 -11.89 -1.16 -12.64
N LEU A 215 -13.18 -1.24 -12.28
CA LEU A 215 -14.01 -0.05 -12.19
C LEU A 215 -13.55 0.89 -11.07
N LEU A 216 -13.10 0.37 -9.92
CA LEU A 216 -12.57 1.20 -8.84
C LEU A 216 -11.31 1.93 -9.29
N GLY A 217 -10.38 1.22 -9.93
CA GLY A 217 -9.15 1.81 -10.46
C GLY A 217 -9.41 2.89 -11.50
N ASP A 218 -10.32 2.65 -12.44
CA ASP A 218 -10.70 3.60 -13.48
C ASP A 218 -11.39 4.86 -12.91
N LEU A 219 -12.19 4.69 -11.85
CA LEU A 219 -12.82 5.82 -11.14
C LEU A 219 -11.79 6.66 -10.37
N LEU A 220 -10.82 6.02 -9.72
CA LEU A 220 -9.74 6.70 -8.99
C LEU A 220 -8.81 7.44 -9.95
N ASP A 221 -8.39 6.81 -11.06
CA ASP A 221 -7.55 7.44 -12.09
C ASP A 221 -8.29 8.57 -12.83
N GLY A 222 -9.58 8.38 -13.10
CA GLY A 222 -10.44 9.39 -13.73
C GLY A 222 -10.84 10.55 -12.82
N SER A 223 -10.46 10.54 -11.54
CA SER A 223 -10.83 11.58 -10.59
C SER A 223 -10.26 12.94 -10.98
N LYS A 224 -11.09 13.98 -10.91
CA LYS A 224 -10.70 15.38 -11.19
C LYS A 224 -10.45 16.18 -9.91
N THR A 225 -10.39 15.52 -8.77
CA THR A 225 -10.21 16.13 -7.44
C THR A 225 -8.79 16.61 -7.17
N GLY A 226 -7.84 16.26 -8.05
CA GLY A 226 -6.42 16.60 -7.91
C GLY A 226 -5.64 15.60 -7.06
N ALA A 227 -6.26 14.50 -6.60
CA ALA A 227 -5.50 13.36 -6.10
C ALA A 227 -4.69 12.70 -7.22
N VAL A 228 -3.50 12.22 -6.87
CA VAL A 228 -2.71 11.34 -7.73
C VAL A 228 -3.08 9.90 -7.40
N ASN A 229 -3.44 9.10 -8.40
CA ASN A 229 -3.69 7.69 -8.21
C ASN A 229 -2.44 6.85 -8.56
N VAL A 230 -2.08 5.91 -7.70
CA VAL A 230 -1.09 4.87 -7.98
C VAL A 230 -1.84 3.57 -8.28
N ASP A 231 -1.81 3.15 -9.54
CA ASP A 231 -2.48 1.93 -9.96
C ASP A 231 -1.54 0.73 -9.84
N LEU A 232 -1.83 -0.20 -8.92
CA LEU A 232 -1.02 -1.39 -8.70
C LEU A 232 -1.35 -2.54 -9.66
N ARG A 233 -2.46 -2.48 -10.40
CA ARG A 233 -2.87 -3.57 -11.30
C ARG A 233 -1.76 -3.95 -12.30
N PRO A 234 -1.15 -3.01 -13.05
CA PRO A 234 -0.12 -3.37 -14.04
C PRO A 234 1.14 -3.96 -13.40
N LEU A 235 1.51 -3.50 -12.19
CA LEU A 235 2.68 -4.00 -11.49
C LEU A 235 2.47 -5.46 -11.05
N PHE A 236 1.30 -5.77 -10.50
CA PHE A 236 1.00 -7.13 -10.07
C PHE A 236 0.73 -8.07 -11.24
N ASP A 237 0.24 -7.56 -12.38
CA ASP A 237 0.14 -8.32 -13.61
C ASP A 237 1.52 -8.84 -14.10
N ASP A 238 2.59 -8.08 -13.87
CA ASP A 238 3.96 -8.51 -14.20
C ASP A 238 4.49 -9.63 -13.29
N PHE A 239 3.87 -9.82 -12.11
CA PHE A 239 4.25 -10.84 -11.13
C PHE A 239 3.54 -12.18 -11.36
N GLU A 240 2.61 -12.24 -12.32
CA GLU A 240 1.82 -13.43 -12.62
C GLU A 240 2.62 -14.58 -13.23
N TYR A 241 2.09 -15.79 -13.09
CA TYR A 241 2.73 -17.04 -13.56
C TYR A 241 3.14 -17.03 -15.04
N TYR A 242 2.37 -16.37 -15.90
CA TYR A 242 2.66 -16.28 -17.34
C TYR A 242 3.39 -14.99 -17.75
N ALA A 243 3.71 -14.11 -16.79
CA ALA A 243 4.46 -12.89 -17.01
C ALA A 243 5.96 -13.14 -16.80
N THR A 244 6.68 -12.26 -16.10
CA THR A 244 8.12 -12.40 -15.82
C THR A 244 8.45 -12.07 -14.36
N PRO A 245 7.89 -12.77 -13.37
CA PRO A 245 8.15 -12.53 -11.95
C PRO A 245 9.64 -12.64 -11.59
N GLU A 246 10.41 -13.43 -12.33
CA GLU A 246 11.85 -13.60 -12.16
C GLU A 246 12.66 -12.33 -12.43
N ALA A 247 12.13 -11.40 -13.24
CA ALA A 247 12.74 -10.08 -13.48
C ALA A 247 12.79 -9.23 -12.19
N TYR A 248 11.88 -9.52 -11.25
CA TYR A 248 11.78 -8.90 -9.94
C TYR A 248 12.40 -9.77 -8.83
N GLY A 249 12.93 -10.94 -9.19
CA GLY A 249 13.57 -11.88 -8.27
C GLY A 249 12.63 -12.89 -7.63
N PHE A 250 11.35 -12.90 -8.00
CA PHE A 250 10.35 -13.86 -7.53
C PHE A 250 10.40 -15.18 -8.31
N ALA A 251 9.85 -16.24 -7.73
CA ALA A 251 9.58 -17.50 -8.42
C ALA A 251 8.18 -17.48 -9.04
N ASP A 252 7.95 -18.32 -10.05
CA ASP A 252 6.63 -18.53 -10.63
C ASP A 252 5.62 -18.94 -9.55
N LEU A 253 4.39 -18.41 -9.62
CA LEU A 253 3.34 -18.71 -8.66
C LEU A 253 3.04 -20.22 -8.62
N GLY A 254 3.21 -20.82 -7.43
CA GLY A 254 2.87 -22.21 -7.19
C GLY A 254 1.35 -22.45 -7.12
N LYS A 255 0.95 -23.70 -6.83
CA LYS A 255 -0.46 -24.14 -6.81
C LYS A 255 -1.43 -23.21 -6.05
N TYR A 256 -0.99 -22.67 -4.90
CA TYR A 256 -1.78 -21.74 -4.09
C TYR A 256 -1.41 -20.28 -4.32
N GLY A 257 -0.19 -19.99 -4.79
CA GLY A 257 0.28 -18.63 -5.06
C GLY A 257 0.81 -17.85 -3.86
N SER A 258 0.67 -18.34 -2.63
CA SER A 258 1.15 -17.69 -1.40
C SER A 258 2.16 -18.52 -0.60
N CYS A 259 2.94 -17.85 0.26
CA CYS A 259 3.90 -18.54 1.15
C CYS A 259 3.22 -19.19 2.35
N LEU A 260 2.40 -18.43 3.08
CA LEU A 260 1.53 -18.85 4.16
C LEU A 260 0.19 -19.25 3.54
N VAL A 261 -0.26 -20.48 3.84
CA VAL A 261 -1.50 -21.03 3.31
C VAL A 261 -2.40 -21.48 4.46
N GLY A 262 -3.70 -21.20 4.37
CA GLY A 262 -4.73 -21.61 5.31
C GLY A 262 -4.87 -20.71 6.54
N ALA A 263 -4.35 -19.48 6.50
CA ALA A 263 -4.36 -18.58 7.65
C ALA A 263 -5.77 -18.23 8.14
N TYR A 264 -6.76 -18.25 7.25
CA TYR A 264 -8.18 -17.98 7.55
C TYR A 264 -9.07 -19.23 7.41
N GLY A 265 -8.46 -20.43 7.32
CA GLY A 265 -9.17 -21.70 7.25
C GLY A 265 -9.55 -22.15 5.84
N GLU A 266 -8.93 -21.59 4.81
CA GLU A 266 -9.07 -21.97 3.40
C GLU A 266 -8.63 -23.42 3.15
N THR A 267 -7.73 -23.93 3.99
CA THR A 267 -7.27 -25.32 3.96
C THR A 267 -7.27 -25.95 5.36
N PRO A 268 -7.26 -27.30 5.47
CA PRO A 268 -7.28 -27.99 6.77
C PRO A 268 -6.03 -27.77 7.64
N ASN A 269 -4.90 -27.39 7.04
CA ASN A 269 -3.61 -27.26 7.72
C ASN A 269 -2.96 -25.93 7.34
N VAL A 270 -2.38 -25.23 8.31
CA VAL A 270 -1.57 -24.04 8.04
C VAL A 270 -0.16 -24.45 7.62
N THR A 271 0.31 -23.99 6.46
CA THR A 271 1.68 -24.26 5.96
C THR A 271 2.41 -22.96 5.60
N ILE A 272 3.74 -22.97 5.72
CA ILE A 272 4.62 -21.85 5.32
C ILE A 272 5.66 -22.38 4.33
N CYS A 273 5.94 -21.63 3.28
CA CYS A 273 6.93 -21.96 2.26
C CYS A 273 8.38 -21.91 2.79
N GLY A 274 9.32 -22.53 2.06
CA GLY A 274 10.72 -22.59 2.47
C GLY A 274 11.54 -21.31 2.22
N ASP A 275 11.10 -20.47 1.28
CA ASP A 275 11.79 -19.23 0.90
C ASP A 275 10.76 -18.13 0.58
N ALA A 276 10.46 -17.31 1.58
CA ALA A 276 9.45 -16.25 1.48
C ALA A 276 9.90 -15.08 0.59
N GLU A 277 11.21 -14.84 0.46
CA GLU A 277 11.77 -13.76 -0.37
C GLU A 277 11.61 -14.04 -1.87
N LYS A 278 11.23 -15.28 -2.22
CA LYS A 278 10.91 -15.70 -3.58
C LYS A 278 9.41 -15.66 -3.89
N GLN A 279 8.57 -15.29 -2.92
CA GLN A 279 7.12 -15.23 -3.11
C GLN A 279 6.67 -13.77 -3.24
N VAL A 280 5.69 -13.54 -4.11
CA VAL A 280 5.00 -12.25 -4.25
C VAL A 280 4.05 -12.07 -3.07
N TYR A 281 3.25 -13.10 -2.79
CA TYR A 281 2.23 -13.09 -1.75
C TYR A 281 2.71 -13.81 -0.51
N TRP A 282 2.58 -13.14 0.62
CA TRP A 282 2.73 -13.75 1.92
C TRP A 282 1.59 -14.70 2.23
N ASP A 283 0.33 -14.30 2.11
CA ASP A 283 -0.84 -15.14 2.41
C ASP A 283 -1.88 -15.13 1.28
N GLU A 284 -3.08 -15.66 1.54
CA GLU A 284 -4.14 -15.70 0.53
C GLU A 284 -4.56 -14.32 -0.01
N TYR A 285 -4.32 -13.25 0.73
CA TYR A 285 -4.82 -11.91 0.47
C TYR A 285 -3.70 -10.89 0.22
N GLN A 286 -2.48 -11.13 0.70
CA GLN A 286 -1.40 -10.14 0.82
C GLN A 286 -0.06 -10.67 0.33
#